data_AF-A0A4R1N567-F1
#
_entry.id   AF-A0A4R1N567-F1
#
_cell.length_a   1.000
_cell.length_b   1.000
_cell.length_c   1.000
_cell.angle_alpha   90.00
_cell.angle_beta   90.00
_cell.angle_gamma   90.00
#
_symmetry.space_group_name_H-M   'P 1'
#
loop_
_entity.id
_entity.type
_entity.pdbx_description
1 polymer ?
#
loop_
_entity_poly.entity_id
_entity_poly.type
_entity_poly.pdbx_seq_one_letter_code
_entity_poly.pdbx_strand_id
1 'polypeptide(L)'
;MPLDLVTTRQIAMFLQGYIESGKRSMAVGLRGVLSDIFREAIIEGYIEKNPVEPTRAPAPDVKRERLTLDSFNAVRQAVELSSPWIKNAMDLALAKAQRREDITRFKFSDIKDGRLFVDQEKTAYMLAIPLDLELKAAGMILGNVVDQCRKNNPSDFLLYSDVRRGGRRLGPLTADGLTQAFSVVRYASGFQFSINPPSFHEMRSLAGRLYEVEYGEEFAKKLLGHKNMS
;
A
#
# COMPACT_ATOMS: atom_id res chain seq x y z
N MET A 1 -3.48 -38.40 -0.56
CA MET A 1 -3.96 -38.76 0.80
C MET A 1 -5.42 -38.38 0.86
N PRO A 2 -6.32 -39.33 1.14
CA PRO A 2 -7.74 -39.06 1.42
C PRO A 2 -7.93 -37.95 2.48
N LEU A 3 -8.97 -37.13 2.33
CA LEU A 3 -9.21 -35.95 3.19
C LEU A 3 -9.53 -36.34 4.64
N ASP A 4 -10.22 -37.46 4.83
CA ASP A 4 -10.58 -38.08 6.11
C ASP A 4 -9.36 -38.57 6.91
N LEU A 5 -8.22 -38.79 6.26
CA LEU A 5 -6.97 -39.19 6.91
C LEU A 5 -6.12 -37.99 7.37
N VAL A 6 -6.50 -36.76 7.04
CA VAL A 6 -5.77 -35.57 7.48
C VAL A 6 -6.13 -35.23 8.92
N THR A 7 -5.14 -35.34 9.80
CA THR A 7 -5.31 -35.12 11.24
C THR A 7 -4.99 -33.69 11.65
N THR A 8 -5.60 -33.25 12.76
CA THR A 8 -5.25 -31.98 13.43
C THR A 8 -3.75 -31.89 13.73
N ARG A 9 -3.10 -33.00 14.10
CA ARG A 9 -1.65 -33.03 14.38
C ARG A 9 -0.82 -32.69 13.15
N GLN A 10 -1.15 -33.24 11.98
CA GLN A 10 -0.43 -32.95 10.74
C GLN A 10 -0.55 -31.48 10.36
N ILE A 11 -1.75 -30.90 10.50
CA ILE A 11 -1.98 -29.47 10.24
C ILE A 11 -1.18 -28.62 11.24
N ALA A 12 -1.22 -28.96 12.53
CA ALA A 12 -0.46 -28.24 13.55
C ALA A 12 1.05 -28.27 13.26
N MET A 13 1.61 -29.43 12.90
CA MET A 13 3.02 -29.56 12.52
C MET A 13 3.37 -28.75 11.27
N PHE A 14 2.50 -28.77 10.26
CA PHE A 14 2.66 -27.96 9.06
C PHE A 14 2.72 -26.46 9.38
N LEU A 15 1.78 -25.96 10.19
CA LEU A 15 1.75 -24.56 10.60
C LEU A 15 2.96 -24.20 11.48
N GLN A 16 3.39 -25.11 12.36
CA GLN A 16 4.51 -24.91 13.27
C GLN A 16 5.82 -24.65 12.51
N GLY A 17 6.08 -25.35 11.40
CA GLY A 17 7.27 -25.10 10.57
C GLY A 17 7.36 -23.66 10.06
N TYR A 18 6.22 -23.03 9.73
CA TYR A 18 6.19 -21.61 9.37
C TYR A 18 6.37 -20.69 10.58
N ILE A 19 5.78 -21.03 11.73
CA ILE A 19 5.88 -20.24 12.95
C ILE A 19 7.34 -20.19 13.45
N GLU A 20 8.02 -21.34 13.49
CA GLU A 20 9.42 -21.47 13.91
C GLU A 20 10.38 -20.77 12.94
N SER A 21 10.03 -20.76 11.65
CA SER A 21 10.75 -19.98 10.63
C SER A 21 10.46 -18.47 10.69
N GLY A 22 9.72 -17.98 11.69
CA GLY A 22 9.34 -16.58 11.84
C GLY A 22 8.33 -16.07 10.81
N LYS A 23 7.67 -16.97 10.06
CA LYS A 23 6.72 -16.71 8.98
C LYS A 23 5.26 -16.77 9.47
N ARG A 24 4.98 -16.12 10.61
CA ARG A 24 3.67 -16.15 11.29
C ARG A 24 2.51 -15.72 10.39
N SER A 25 2.67 -14.70 9.55
CA SER A 25 1.62 -14.25 8.62
C SER A 25 1.24 -15.33 7.60
N MET A 26 2.22 -16.09 7.11
CA MET A 26 1.95 -17.21 6.22
C MET A 26 1.23 -18.34 6.94
N ALA A 27 1.61 -18.64 8.19
CA ALA A 27 0.90 -19.64 8.99
C ALA A 27 -0.59 -19.28 9.18
N VAL A 28 -0.90 -18.01 9.47
CA VAL A 28 -2.28 -17.52 9.61
C VAL A 28 -3.04 -17.63 8.29
N GLY A 29 -2.45 -17.16 7.18
CA GLY A 29 -3.09 -17.22 5.87
C GLY A 29 -3.35 -18.65 5.40
N LEU A 30 -2.34 -19.53 5.54
CA LEU A 30 -2.46 -20.95 5.18
C LEU A 30 -3.48 -21.68 6.06
N ARG A 31 -3.54 -21.38 7.37
CA ARG A 31 -4.58 -21.92 8.25
C ARG A 31 -5.98 -21.49 7.78
N GLY A 32 -6.15 -20.23 7.38
CA GLY A 32 -7.41 -19.73 6.82
C GLY A 32 -7.83 -20.51 5.57
N VAL A 33 -6.92 -20.61 4.60
CA VAL A 33 -7.17 -21.37 3.34
C VAL A 33 -7.50 -22.83 3.63
N LEU A 34 -6.74 -23.50 4.50
CA LEU A 34 -7.01 -24.88 4.89
C LEU A 34 -8.39 -24.98 5.56
N SER A 35 -8.73 -24.05 6.46
CA SER A 35 -10.04 -24.04 7.12
C SER A 35 -11.18 -23.94 6.12
N ASP A 36 -11.02 -23.14 5.06
CA ASP A 36 -12.03 -22.99 4.01
C ASP A 36 -12.12 -24.24 3.12
N ILE A 37 -10.99 -24.83 2.71
CA ILE A 37 -10.96 -26.10 1.95
C ILE A 37 -11.69 -27.21 2.71
N PHE A 38 -11.39 -27.38 4.00
CA PHE A 38 -12.03 -28.40 4.83
C PHE A 38 -13.51 -28.07 5.12
N ARG A 39 -13.92 -26.80 5.04
CA ARG A 39 -15.34 -26.41 5.11
C ARG A 39 -16.10 -26.85 3.86
N GLU A 40 -15.54 -26.62 2.67
CA GLU A 40 -16.14 -27.10 1.41
C GLU A 40 -16.23 -28.64 1.37
N ALA A 41 -15.21 -29.33 1.90
CA ALA A 41 -15.24 -30.80 2.00
C ALA A 41 -16.37 -31.32 2.90
N ILE A 42 -16.77 -30.57 3.95
CA ILE A 42 -17.93 -30.89 4.78
C ILE A 42 -19.23 -30.65 4.01
N ILE A 43 -19.34 -29.52 3.29
CA ILE A 43 -20.53 -29.18 2.49
C ILE A 43 -20.83 -30.28 1.46
N GLU A 44 -19.79 -30.80 0.82
CA GLU A 44 -19.89 -31.89 -0.17
C GLU A 44 -19.99 -33.30 0.45
N GLY A 45 -19.96 -33.41 1.79
CA GLY A 45 -20.13 -34.68 2.49
C GLY A 45 -18.93 -35.63 2.47
N TYR A 46 -17.73 -35.15 2.12
CA TYR A 46 -16.52 -35.97 2.14
C TYR A 46 -16.01 -36.27 3.56
N ILE A 47 -16.29 -35.38 4.51
CA ILE A 47 -15.88 -35.47 5.90
C ILE A 47 -16.94 -34.82 6.81
N GLU A 48 -16.93 -35.13 8.10
CA GLU A 48 -17.91 -34.60 9.06
C GLU A 48 -17.39 -33.42 9.91
N LYS A 49 -16.07 -33.30 10.08
CA LYS A 49 -15.45 -32.34 11.01
C LYS A 49 -14.26 -31.67 10.36
N ASN A 50 -14.07 -30.39 10.67
CA ASN A 50 -12.95 -29.62 10.15
C ASN A 50 -11.71 -29.82 11.06
N PRO A 51 -10.68 -30.56 10.62
CA PRO A 51 -9.50 -30.84 11.46
C PRO A 51 -8.64 -29.59 11.75
N VAL A 52 -8.90 -28.46 11.05
CA VAL A 52 -8.18 -27.19 11.21
C VAL A 52 -8.70 -26.39 12.40
N GLU A 53 -9.98 -26.50 12.75
CA GLU A 53 -10.63 -25.73 13.83
C GLU A 53 -9.85 -25.70 15.15
N PRO A 54 -9.41 -26.84 15.71
CA PRO A 54 -8.68 -26.85 16.99
C PRO A 54 -7.24 -26.30 16.90
N THR A 55 -6.71 -26.08 15.69
CA THR A 55 -5.35 -25.53 15.51
C THR A 55 -5.33 -24.03 15.80
N ARG A 56 -4.15 -23.49 16.13
CA ARG A 56 -3.94 -22.05 16.34
C ARG A 56 -2.76 -21.57 15.52
N ALA A 57 -2.88 -20.38 14.95
CA ALA A 57 -1.76 -19.63 14.40
C ALA A 57 -1.63 -18.32 15.19
N PRO A 58 -0.48 -18.02 15.82
CA PRO A 58 -0.31 -16.80 16.59
C PRO A 58 -0.43 -15.58 15.68
N ALA A 59 -0.94 -14.48 16.25
CA ALA A 59 -1.03 -13.21 15.53
C ALA A 59 0.36 -12.80 15.01
N PRO A 60 0.47 -12.35 13.75
CA PRO A 60 1.73 -11.94 13.20
C PRO A 60 2.11 -10.54 13.71
N ASP A 61 3.38 -10.36 14.04
CA ASP A 61 3.92 -9.06 14.41
C ASP A 61 4.22 -8.23 13.16
N VAL A 62 3.81 -6.97 13.15
CA VAL A 62 4.13 -6.05 12.06
C VAL A 62 5.58 -5.61 12.18
N LYS A 63 6.44 -6.16 11.32
CA LYS A 63 7.89 -5.89 11.34
C LYS A 63 8.31 -4.63 10.58
N ARG A 64 7.47 -4.13 9.66
CA ARG A 64 7.80 -3.00 8.79
C ARG A 64 7.83 -1.71 9.60
N GLU A 65 8.93 -0.98 9.45
CA GLU A 65 9.11 0.34 10.03
C GLU A 65 8.15 1.37 9.42
N ARG A 66 7.72 2.32 10.25
CA ARG A 66 6.89 3.46 9.83
C ARG A 66 7.77 4.55 9.22
N LEU A 67 7.31 5.14 8.12
CA LEU A 67 7.96 6.31 7.54
C LEU A 67 7.67 7.55 8.41
N THR A 68 8.71 8.31 8.77
CA THR A 68 8.58 9.61 9.45
C THR A 68 8.62 10.74 8.44
N LEU A 69 8.21 11.96 8.82
CA LEU A 69 8.34 13.12 7.95
C LEU A 69 9.81 13.44 7.63
N ASP A 70 10.70 13.31 8.61
CA ASP A 70 12.15 13.53 8.41
C ASP A 70 12.74 12.53 7.43
N SER A 71 12.45 11.24 7.59
CA SER A 71 12.92 10.21 6.66
C SER A 71 12.27 10.35 5.28
N PHE A 72 10.99 10.75 5.19
CA PHE A 72 10.37 11.11 3.92
C PHE A 72 11.13 12.25 3.22
N ASN A 73 11.45 13.32 3.95
CA ASN A 73 12.16 14.48 3.41
C ASN A 73 13.57 14.12 2.95
N ALA A 74 14.31 13.33 3.73
CA ALA A 74 15.64 12.85 3.36
C ALA A 74 15.59 12.03 2.05
N VAL A 75 14.64 11.10 1.94
CA VAL A 75 14.46 10.30 0.71
C VAL A 75 14.03 11.19 -0.46
N ARG A 76 13.15 12.15 -0.24
CA ARG A 76 12.68 13.08 -1.28
C ARG A 76 13.80 13.97 -1.81
N GLN A 77 14.72 14.40 -0.96
CA GLN A 77 15.89 15.21 -1.34
C GLN A 77 16.92 14.41 -2.14
N ALA A 78 17.01 13.09 -1.90
CA ALA A 78 17.92 12.20 -2.60
C ALA A 78 17.46 11.82 -4.03
N VAL A 79 16.28 12.25 -4.46
CA VAL A 79 15.80 12.00 -5.82
C VAL A 79 16.66 12.78 -6.83
N GLU A 80 17.35 12.05 -7.70
CA GLU A 80 18.10 12.63 -8.81
C GLU A 80 17.19 13.36 -9.80
N LEU A 81 17.73 14.42 -10.43
CA LEU A 81 17.05 15.16 -11.50
C LEU A 81 16.68 14.28 -12.71
N SER A 82 17.37 13.15 -12.89
CA SER A 82 17.15 12.17 -13.96
C SER A 82 15.87 11.36 -13.78
N SER A 83 15.26 11.36 -12.59
CA SER A 83 14.06 10.58 -12.26
C SER A 83 12.98 11.46 -11.61
N PRO A 84 12.55 12.59 -12.23
CA PRO A 84 11.67 13.55 -11.57
C PRO A 84 10.29 12.96 -11.21
N TRP A 85 9.86 11.93 -11.94
CA TRP A 85 8.59 11.27 -11.72
C TRP A 85 8.49 10.57 -10.35
N ILE A 86 9.59 10.08 -9.75
CA ILE A 86 9.50 9.43 -8.44
C ILE A 86 9.24 10.48 -7.36
N LYS A 87 9.85 11.66 -7.45
CA LYS A 87 9.56 12.79 -6.55
C LYS A 87 8.09 13.19 -6.65
N ASN A 88 7.57 13.34 -7.88
CA ASN A 88 6.15 13.60 -8.11
C ASN A 88 5.25 12.51 -7.52
N ALA A 89 5.64 11.23 -7.65
CA ALA A 89 4.89 10.13 -7.06
C ALA A 89 4.90 10.16 -5.53
N MET A 90 6.03 10.50 -4.91
CA MET A 90 6.15 10.67 -3.46
C MET A 90 5.26 11.79 -2.95
N ASP A 91 5.34 12.96 -3.59
CA ASP A 91 4.55 14.15 -3.24
C ASP A 91 3.07 13.88 -3.43
N LEU A 92 2.70 13.30 -4.57
CA LEU A 92 1.32 12.96 -4.86
C LEU A 92 0.79 11.92 -3.87
N ALA A 93 1.59 10.91 -3.47
CA ALA A 93 1.14 9.90 -2.50
C ALA A 93 0.92 10.50 -1.10
N LEU A 94 1.81 11.39 -0.65
CA LEU A 94 1.71 12.04 0.64
C LEU A 94 0.53 13.03 0.69
N ALA A 95 0.36 13.86 -0.36
CA ALA A 95 -0.66 14.90 -0.39
C ALA A 95 -2.10 14.38 -0.38
N LYS A 96 -2.38 13.17 -0.87
CA LYS A 96 -3.76 12.64 -0.99
C LYS A 96 -4.09 11.43 -0.12
N ALA A 97 -3.08 10.84 0.52
CA ALA A 97 -3.19 9.62 1.31
C ALA A 97 -3.84 8.42 0.58
N GLN A 98 -3.66 8.24 -0.74
CA GLN A 98 -4.26 7.13 -1.51
C GLN A 98 -3.32 5.93 -1.68
N ARG A 99 -3.85 4.74 -1.98
CA ARG A 99 -3.04 3.52 -2.16
C ARG A 99 -2.18 3.64 -3.41
N ARG A 100 -0.99 3.02 -3.40
CA ARG A 100 -0.06 3.07 -4.54
C ARG A 100 -0.68 2.53 -5.83
N GLU A 101 -1.58 1.56 -5.75
CA GLU A 101 -2.30 1.00 -6.88
C GLU A 101 -3.22 2.07 -7.49
N ASP A 102 -3.99 2.76 -6.64
CA ASP A 102 -4.87 3.85 -7.06
C ASP A 102 -4.06 5.01 -7.67
N ILE A 103 -2.93 5.41 -7.05
CA ILE A 103 -2.18 6.59 -7.50
C ILE A 103 -1.64 6.45 -8.92
N THR A 104 -1.31 5.24 -9.34
CA THR A 104 -0.78 4.98 -10.68
C THR A 104 -1.83 5.12 -11.79
N ARG A 105 -3.11 5.11 -11.43
CA ARG A 105 -4.23 5.15 -12.37
C ARG A 105 -4.81 6.54 -12.59
N PHE A 106 -4.44 7.52 -11.76
CA PHE A 106 -5.03 8.84 -11.80
C PHE A 106 -4.70 9.57 -13.09
N LYS A 107 -5.71 10.17 -13.69
CA LYS A 107 -5.62 10.95 -14.92
C LYS A 107 -5.93 12.41 -14.68
N PHE A 108 -5.40 13.27 -15.53
CA PHE A 108 -5.74 14.69 -15.49
C PHE A 108 -7.23 14.93 -15.77
N SER A 109 -7.87 14.03 -16.52
CA SER A 109 -9.33 14.02 -16.76
C SER A 109 -10.17 13.74 -15.51
N ASP A 110 -9.58 13.18 -14.46
CA ASP A 110 -10.26 12.89 -13.19
C ASP A 110 -10.37 14.17 -12.33
N ILE A 111 -9.83 15.29 -12.80
CA ILE A 111 -9.88 16.58 -12.14
C ILE A 111 -10.98 17.43 -12.76
N LYS A 112 -11.98 17.80 -11.96
CA LYS A 112 -13.12 18.63 -12.37
C LYS A 112 -13.49 19.57 -11.23
N ASP A 113 -13.86 20.80 -11.56
CA ASP A 113 -14.38 21.80 -10.60
C ASP A 113 -13.50 21.96 -9.33
N GLY A 114 -12.17 22.01 -9.52
CA GLY A 114 -11.21 22.16 -8.43
C GLY A 114 -11.06 20.94 -7.52
N ARG A 115 -11.51 19.76 -7.96
CA ARG A 115 -11.44 18.50 -7.19
C ARG A 115 -10.86 17.37 -8.03
N LEU A 116 -10.11 16.50 -7.38
CA LEU A 116 -9.64 15.22 -7.91
C LEU A 116 -10.62 14.12 -7.49
N PHE A 117 -11.27 13.50 -8.46
CA PHE A 117 -12.16 12.37 -8.26
C PHE A 117 -11.36 11.06 -8.21
N VAL A 118 -11.62 10.23 -7.19
CA VAL A 118 -10.86 9.01 -6.91
C VAL A 118 -11.80 7.86 -6.69
N ASP A 119 -11.63 6.81 -7.51
CA ASP A 119 -12.29 5.52 -7.33
C ASP A 119 -11.28 4.49 -6.83
N GLN A 120 -11.36 4.18 -5.53
CA GLN A 120 -10.45 3.24 -4.89
C GLN A 120 -10.75 1.81 -5.34
N GLU A 121 -9.78 1.15 -5.96
CA GLU A 121 -9.97 -0.20 -6.54
C GLU A 121 -10.31 -1.25 -5.48
N LYS A 122 -9.57 -1.22 -4.35
CA LYS A 122 -9.70 -2.24 -3.30
C LYS A 122 -11.05 -2.21 -2.56
N THR A 123 -11.64 -1.03 -2.40
CA THR A 123 -12.80 -0.81 -1.52
C THR A 123 -14.02 -0.26 -2.24
N ALA A 124 -13.90 0.08 -3.53
CA ALA A 124 -14.89 0.80 -4.33
C ALA A 124 -15.36 2.12 -3.70
N TYR A 125 -14.53 2.73 -2.85
CA TYR A 125 -14.85 4.01 -2.22
C TYR A 125 -14.57 5.15 -3.19
N MET A 126 -15.56 6.03 -3.36
CA MET A 126 -15.48 7.20 -4.24
C MET A 126 -15.23 8.45 -3.42
N LEU A 127 -14.21 9.22 -3.79
CA LEU A 127 -13.81 10.44 -3.09
C LEU A 127 -13.68 11.60 -4.08
N ALA A 128 -13.97 12.81 -3.63
CA ALA A 128 -13.68 14.05 -4.35
C ALA A 128 -12.77 14.93 -3.48
N ILE A 129 -11.46 14.83 -3.71
CA ILE A 129 -10.43 15.49 -2.90
C ILE A 129 -10.21 16.89 -3.46
N PRO A 130 -10.38 17.97 -2.67
CA PRO A 130 -10.24 19.31 -3.20
C PRO A 130 -8.77 19.67 -3.44
N LEU A 131 -8.48 20.38 -4.53
CA LEU A 131 -7.10 20.71 -4.93
C LEU A 131 -6.44 21.75 -4.00
N ASP A 132 -7.23 22.51 -3.25
CA ASP A 132 -6.73 23.41 -2.21
C ASP A 132 -6.41 22.69 -0.89
N LEU A 133 -6.59 21.36 -0.81
CA LEU A 133 -6.20 20.58 0.36
C LEU A 133 -4.69 20.76 0.62
N GLU A 134 -4.40 21.28 1.81
CA GLU A 134 -3.05 21.55 2.29
C GLU A 134 -2.65 20.53 3.36
N LEU A 135 -1.45 19.97 3.24
CA LEU A 135 -0.76 19.26 4.30
C LEU A 135 0.36 20.15 4.84
N LYS A 136 0.07 20.91 5.90
CA LYS A 136 0.93 22.00 6.37
C LYS A 136 2.27 21.48 6.87
N ALA A 137 2.29 20.36 7.57
CA ALA A 137 3.50 19.73 8.07
C ALA A 137 4.50 19.42 6.94
N ALA A 138 4.01 19.10 5.74
CA ALA A 138 4.85 18.83 4.57
C ALA A 138 5.02 20.05 3.64
N GLY A 139 4.34 21.17 3.92
CA GLY A 139 4.31 22.35 3.04
C GLY A 139 3.75 22.03 1.65
N MET A 140 2.76 21.14 1.56
CA MET A 140 2.21 20.66 0.29
C MET A 140 0.76 21.08 0.11
N ILE A 141 0.44 21.61 -1.06
CA ILE A 141 -0.95 21.82 -1.51
C ILE A 141 -1.19 20.89 -2.71
N LEU A 142 -2.29 20.15 -2.70
CA LEU A 142 -2.56 19.12 -3.72
C LEU A 142 -2.51 19.68 -5.15
N GLY A 143 -3.09 20.85 -5.39
CA GLY A 143 -3.09 21.54 -6.68
C GLY A 143 -1.67 21.82 -7.17
N ASN A 144 -0.79 22.33 -6.30
CA ASN A 144 0.60 22.57 -6.64
C ASN A 144 1.33 21.26 -7.01
N VAL A 145 1.06 20.17 -6.30
CA VAL A 145 1.63 18.85 -6.62
C VAL A 145 1.13 18.35 -7.98
N VAL A 146 -0.16 18.52 -8.29
CA VAL A 146 -0.75 18.19 -9.59
C VAL A 146 -0.11 19.03 -10.70
N ASP A 147 0.14 20.32 -10.48
CA ASP A 147 0.79 21.18 -11.46
C ASP A 147 2.24 20.75 -11.74
N GLN A 148 2.98 20.33 -10.71
CA GLN A 148 4.31 19.74 -10.91
C GLN A 148 4.25 18.42 -11.68
N CYS A 149 3.22 17.59 -11.44
CA CYS A 149 2.98 16.36 -12.19
C CYS A 149 2.69 16.62 -13.68
N ARG A 150 2.14 17.79 -14.02
CA ARG A 150 1.79 18.18 -15.40
C ARG A 150 3.00 18.67 -16.19
N LYS A 151 4.01 19.25 -15.54
CA LYS A 151 5.19 19.80 -16.22
C LYS A 151 5.93 18.71 -16.98
N ASN A 152 6.11 18.93 -18.29
CA ASN A 152 6.81 18.02 -19.21
C ASN A 152 6.27 16.58 -19.19
N ASN A 153 5.00 16.40 -18.82
CA ASN A 153 4.34 15.11 -18.82
C ASN A 153 3.45 14.97 -20.07
N PRO A 154 3.82 14.13 -21.04
CA PRO A 154 3.06 13.95 -22.28
C PRO A 154 1.90 12.95 -22.13
N SER A 155 1.64 12.42 -20.93
CA SER A 155 0.66 11.37 -20.65
C SER A 155 -0.67 11.94 -20.15
N ASP A 156 -1.75 11.17 -20.33
CA ASP A 156 -3.04 11.45 -19.68
C ASP A 156 -2.97 11.24 -18.16
N PHE A 157 -2.00 10.45 -17.69
CA PHE A 157 -1.84 10.10 -16.28
C PHE A 157 -1.04 11.15 -15.52
N LEU A 158 -1.43 11.41 -14.27
CA LEU A 158 -0.69 12.31 -13.35
C LEU A 158 0.75 11.86 -13.18
N LEU A 159 0.99 10.55 -13.15
CA LEU A 159 2.33 9.98 -13.05
C LEU A 159 2.72 9.29 -14.35
N TYR A 160 3.89 9.64 -14.86
CA TYR A 160 4.46 9.12 -16.10
C TYR A 160 5.96 8.93 -15.92
N SER A 161 6.50 7.84 -16.46
CA SER A 161 7.93 7.62 -16.57
C SER A 161 8.33 7.59 -18.04
N ASP A 162 9.31 8.41 -18.39
CA ASP A 162 10.01 8.44 -19.67
C ASP A 162 11.06 7.32 -19.81
N VAL A 163 11.43 6.68 -18.70
CA VAL A 163 12.42 5.60 -18.66
C VAL A 163 11.95 4.37 -19.43
N ARG A 164 12.72 3.99 -20.47
CA ARG A 164 12.46 2.82 -21.35
C ARG A 164 13.20 1.53 -20.93
N ARG A 165 13.73 1.46 -19.70
CA ARG A 165 14.52 0.30 -19.24
C ARG A 165 13.70 -0.99 -19.27
N GLY A 166 14.31 -2.08 -19.75
CA GLY A 166 13.72 -3.43 -19.71
C GLY A 166 12.55 -3.65 -20.68
N GLY A 167 12.46 -2.89 -21.78
CA GLY A 167 11.38 -3.05 -22.76
C GLY A 167 10.04 -2.46 -22.33
N ARG A 168 10.02 -1.68 -21.24
CA ARG A 168 8.82 -0.99 -20.76
C ARG A 168 8.37 0.03 -21.80
N ARG A 169 7.15 -0.16 -22.33
CA ARG A 169 6.50 0.81 -23.21
C ARG A 169 6.19 2.08 -22.41
N LEU A 170 6.27 3.23 -23.09
CA LEU A 170 5.80 4.51 -22.53
C LEU A 170 4.35 4.34 -22.08
N GLY A 171 4.03 4.70 -20.84
CA GLY A 171 2.71 4.43 -20.28
C GLY A 171 2.64 4.60 -18.76
N PRO A 172 1.52 4.19 -18.15
CA PRO A 172 1.29 4.36 -16.73
C PRO A 172 2.32 3.60 -15.89
N LEU A 173 2.66 4.20 -14.75
CA LEU A 173 3.46 3.54 -13.74
C LEU A 173 2.74 2.30 -13.20
N THR A 174 3.51 1.36 -12.67
CA THR A 174 2.99 0.19 -11.97
C THR A 174 3.25 0.39 -10.49
N ALA A 175 2.34 -0.12 -9.65
CA ALA A 175 2.50 -0.06 -8.21
C ALA A 175 3.86 -0.65 -7.75
N ASP A 176 4.32 -1.73 -8.39
CA ASP A 176 5.61 -2.34 -8.09
C ASP A 176 6.78 -1.49 -8.59
N GLY A 177 6.64 -0.83 -9.75
CA GLY A 177 7.62 0.14 -10.23
C GLY A 177 7.85 1.28 -9.24
N LEU A 178 6.79 1.79 -8.61
CA LEU A 178 6.89 2.78 -7.54
C LEU A 178 7.66 2.25 -6.33
N THR A 179 7.30 1.06 -5.85
CA THR A 179 7.97 0.44 -4.69
C THR A 179 9.46 0.20 -4.94
N GLN A 180 9.82 -0.27 -6.13
CA GLN A 180 11.22 -0.54 -6.50
C GLN A 180 12.02 0.76 -6.61
N ALA A 181 11.51 1.75 -7.35
CA ALA A 181 12.19 3.04 -7.48
C ALA A 181 12.33 3.76 -6.14
N PHE A 182 11.30 3.75 -5.30
CA PHE A 182 11.39 4.28 -3.95
C PHE A 182 12.45 3.56 -3.12
N SER A 183 12.58 2.23 -3.24
CA SER A 183 13.60 1.49 -2.51
C SER A 183 15.02 1.89 -2.93
N VAL A 184 15.23 2.17 -4.23
CA VAL A 184 16.50 2.68 -4.77
C VAL A 184 16.81 4.07 -4.20
N VAL A 185 15.85 5.01 -4.27
CA VAL A 185 16.05 6.37 -3.74
C VAL A 185 16.23 6.35 -2.23
N ARG A 186 15.47 5.51 -1.52
CA ARG A 186 15.59 5.33 -0.07
C ARG A 186 17.00 4.87 0.31
N TYR A 187 17.56 3.92 -0.42
CA TYR A 187 18.95 3.49 -0.22
C TYR A 187 19.94 4.62 -0.51
N ALA A 188 19.75 5.34 -1.62
CA ALA A 188 20.61 6.47 -2.01
C ALA A 188 20.56 7.65 -1.02
N SER A 189 19.48 7.78 -0.24
CA SER A 189 19.33 8.87 0.74
C SER A 189 20.32 8.86 1.88
N GLY A 190 20.97 7.73 2.15
CA GLY A 190 21.86 7.57 3.30
C GLY A 190 21.18 7.65 4.68
N PHE A 191 19.86 7.84 4.71
CA PHE A 191 19.09 7.85 5.95
C PHE A 191 19.11 6.45 6.59
N GLN A 192 19.38 6.37 7.89
CA GLN A 192 19.45 5.11 8.61
C GLN A 192 18.05 4.57 8.90
N PHE A 193 17.74 3.40 8.36
CA PHE A 193 16.50 2.67 8.61
C PHE A 193 16.81 1.37 9.36
N SER A 194 15.78 0.80 9.98
CA SER A 194 15.85 -0.54 10.56
C SER A 194 16.05 -1.63 9.48
N ILE A 195 16.24 -2.86 9.92
CA ILE A 195 16.34 -4.05 9.04
C ILE A 195 15.07 -4.27 8.18
N ASN A 196 13.93 -3.68 8.54
CA ASN A 196 12.67 -3.77 7.79
C ASN A 196 12.20 -2.37 7.37
N PRO A 197 12.92 -1.70 6.45
CA PRO A 197 12.71 -0.29 6.14
C PRO A 197 11.30 -0.03 5.54
N PRO A 198 10.78 1.20 5.68
CA PRO A 198 9.45 1.57 5.19
C PRO A 198 9.36 1.38 3.68
N SER A 199 8.26 0.81 3.18
CA SER A 199 7.98 0.73 1.74
C SER A 199 7.28 1.99 1.24
N PHE A 200 7.12 2.16 -0.07
CA PHE A 200 6.33 3.27 -0.65
C PHE A 200 4.92 3.36 -0.06
N HIS A 201 4.30 2.23 0.31
CA HIS A 201 2.99 2.19 0.94
C HIS A 201 2.94 2.96 2.28
N GLU A 202 4.06 3.15 2.98
CA GLU A 202 4.09 3.90 4.23
C GLU A 202 3.82 5.41 4.05
N MET A 203 3.88 5.96 2.82
CA MET A 203 3.44 7.35 2.56
C MET A 203 1.97 7.54 2.89
N ARG A 204 1.13 6.54 2.61
CA ARG A 204 -0.29 6.59 2.96
C ARG A 204 -0.49 6.59 4.48
N SER A 205 0.31 5.82 5.21
CA SER A 205 0.30 5.78 6.68
C SER A 205 0.81 7.09 7.29
N LEU A 206 1.89 7.66 6.73
CA LEU A 206 2.40 8.97 7.11
C LEU A 206 1.37 10.07 6.87
N ALA A 207 0.80 10.13 5.65
CA ALA A 207 -0.25 11.08 5.31
C ALA A 207 -1.43 10.99 6.28
N GLY A 208 -1.93 9.78 6.55
CA GLY A 208 -3.03 9.57 7.49
C GLY A 208 -2.76 10.17 8.88
N ARG A 209 -1.58 9.90 9.46
CA ARG A 209 -1.19 10.44 10.76
C ARG A 209 -1.03 11.97 10.75
N LEU A 210 -0.44 12.53 9.69
CA LEU A 210 -0.27 13.98 9.59
C LEU A 210 -1.62 14.69 9.43
N TYR A 211 -2.49 14.19 8.55
CA TYR A 211 -3.84 14.72 8.39
C TYR A 211 -4.71 14.55 9.64
N GLU A 212 -4.53 13.47 10.40
CA GLU A 212 -5.21 13.27 11.68
C GLU A 212 -4.81 14.33 12.70
N VAL A 213 -3.51 14.66 12.79
CA VAL A 213 -3.03 15.73 13.67
C VAL A 213 -3.55 17.11 13.22
N GLU A 214 -3.59 17.37 11.91
CA GLU A 214 -3.96 18.70 11.39
C GLU A 214 -5.48 18.95 11.30
N TYR A 215 -6.26 17.92 10.97
CA TYR A 215 -7.69 18.04 10.63
C TYR A 215 -8.60 17.10 11.44
N GLY A 216 -8.02 16.28 12.31
CA GLY A 216 -8.74 15.32 13.14
C GLY A 216 -8.89 13.94 12.49
N GLU A 217 -9.14 12.95 13.35
CA GLU A 217 -9.25 11.53 12.99
C GLU A 217 -10.34 11.26 11.95
N GLU A 218 -11.50 11.90 12.09
CA GLU A 218 -12.63 11.71 11.18
C GLU A 218 -12.27 12.14 9.74
N PHE A 219 -11.58 13.27 9.59
CA PHE A 219 -11.10 13.76 8.30
C PHE A 219 -10.11 12.77 7.68
N ALA A 220 -9.11 12.34 8.45
CA ALA A 220 -8.10 11.40 7.98
C ALA A 220 -8.72 10.05 7.56
N LYS A 221 -9.64 9.49 8.36
CA LYS A 221 -10.38 8.26 8.06
C LYS A 221 -11.19 8.40 6.76
N LYS A 222 -11.89 9.54 6.57
CA LYS A 222 -12.64 9.84 5.34
C LYS A 222 -11.73 9.95 4.12
N LEU A 223 -10.62 10.69 4.22
CA LEU A 223 -9.64 10.82 3.14
C LEU A 223 -9.05 9.47 2.75
N LEU A 224 -8.76 8.60 3.73
CA LEU A 224 -8.28 7.25 3.49
C LEU A 224 -9.38 6.33 2.90
N GLY A 225 -10.66 6.65 3.03
CA GLY A 225 -11.76 5.79 2.60
C GLY A 225 -11.93 4.55 3.50
N HIS A 226 -11.75 4.73 4.81
CA HIS A 226 -12.02 3.68 5.81
C HIS A 226 -13.50 3.71 6.23
N LYS A 227 -14.20 2.57 6.13
CA LYS A 227 -15.64 2.46 6.44
C LYS A 227 -15.96 2.44 7.94
N ASN A 228 -15.03 1.98 8.78
CA ASN A 228 -15.28 1.85 10.21
C ASN A 228 -14.82 3.11 10.93
N MET A 229 -15.78 3.88 11.46
CA MET A 229 -15.56 5.02 12.35
C MET A 229 -15.49 4.62 13.83
N SER A 230 -15.19 3.34 14.13
CA SER A 230 -15.00 2.88 15.51
C SER A 230 -13.73 3.45 16.12
#